data_AF-A0AAW3MRC3-F1
#
_entry.id   AF-A0AAW3MRC3-F1
#
_cell.length_a   1.000
_cell.length_b   1.000
_cell.length_c   1.000
_cell.angle_alpha   90.00
_cell.angle_beta   90.00
_cell.angle_gamma   90.00
#
_symmetry.space_group_name_H-M   'P 1'
#
loop_
_entity.id
_entity.type
_entity.pdbx_description
1 polymer ?
#
loop_
_entity_poly.entity_id
_entity_poly.type
_entity_poly.pdbx_seq_one_letter_code
_entity_poly.pdbx_strand_id
1 'polypeptide(L)'
;MGFRTLVLLHNDEASKWSNDPTLGKQIMQASSHAMSALPEPDSRLECGGRVVSCQHADSQTLAIVSSYDYIPVAHGHWHPGQQVEDMKLRLLKEAADALGYRLVKKSEKSS
;
A
#
# COMPACT_ATOMS: atom_id res chain seq x y z
N MET A 1 -0.94 -19.07 -5.30
CA MET A 1 -1.75 -17.99 -4.68
C MET A 1 -0.97 -17.46 -3.49
N GLY A 2 -0.71 -16.16 -3.42
CA GLY A 2 0.17 -15.56 -2.40
C GLY A 2 -0.35 -14.21 -1.92
N PHE A 3 0.27 -13.66 -0.88
CA PHE A 3 -0.05 -12.35 -0.32
C PHE A 3 1.08 -11.36 -0.64
N ARG A 4 0.70 -10.11 -0.92
CA ARG A 4 1.62 -8.98 -0.98
C ARG A 4 1.64 -8.31 0.38
N THR A 5 2.82 -8.25 0.99
CA THR A 5 3.08 -7.50 2.22
C THR A 5 3.83 -6.21 1.89
N LEU A 6 3.36 -5.08 2.40
CA LEU A 6 4.05 -3.80 2.37
C LEU A 6 4.54 -3.47 3.78
N VAL A 7 5.82 -3.16 3.89
CA VAL A 7 6.50 -2.80 5.14
C VAL A 7 7.07 -1.41 4.99
N LEU A 8 6.79 -0.53 5.97
CA LEU A 8 7.40 0.78 6.08
C LEU A 8 8.49 0.71 7.15
N LEU A 9 9.75 0.84 6.75
CA LEU A 9 10.89 0.89 7.66
C LEU A 9 11.37 2.33 7.81
N HIS A 10 11.61 2.75 9.05
CA HIS A 10 12.10 4.11 9.31
C HIS A 10 13.63 4.14 9.22
N ASN A 11 14.17 5.14 8.52
CA ASN A 11 15.59 5.19 8.22
C ASN A 11 16.44 5.73 9.38
N ASP A 12 15.84 6.48 10.31
CA ASP A 12 16.44 6.84 11.60
C ASP A 12 16.73 5.61 12.47
N GLU A 13 15.98 4.52 12.26
CA GLU A 13 16.16 3.23 12.92
C GLU A 13 16.90 2.21 12.04
N ALA A 14 17.61 2.67 11.00
CA ALA A 14 18.30 1.80 10.05
C ALA A 14 19.20 0.74 10.69
N SER A 15 20.00 1.15 11.67
CA SER A 15 20.90 0.24 12.38
C SER A 15 20.17 -0.81 13.21
N LYS A 16 18.91 -0.59 13.61
CA LYS A 16 18.11 -1.57 14.34
C LYS A 16 17.60 -2.64 13.39
N TRP A 17 16.84 -2.25 12.36
CA TRP A 17 16.25 -3.23 11.44
C TRP A 17 17.28 -3.90 10.53
N SER A 18 18.39 -3.25 10.19
CA SER A 18 19.43 -3.87 9.33
C SER A 18 20.18 -5.00 10.02
N ASN A 19 20.31 -4.92 11.36
CA ASN A 19 21.06 -5.85 12.17
C ASN A 19 20.17 -6.85 12.92
N ASP A 20 18.84 -6.76 12.78
CA ASP A 20 17.91 -7.65 13.46
C ASP A 20 17.79 -8.98 12.71
N PRO A 21 18.32 -10.09 13.27
CA PRO A 21 18.25 -11.41 12.61
C PRO A 21 16.82 -11.97 12.59
N THR A 22 15.90 -11.38 13.34
CA THR A 22 14.50 -11.81 13.48
C THR A 22 13.52 -10.95 12.67
N LEU A 23 13.98 -9.94 11.93
CA LEU A 23 13.13 -9.01 11.16
C LEU A 23 12.10 -9.75 10.30
N GLY A 24 12.51 -10.79 9.57
CA GLY A 24 11.60 -11.58 8.73
C GLY A 24 10.48 -12.27 9.53
N LYS A 25 10.78 -12.77 10.74
CA LYS A 25 9.78 -13.37 11.64
C LYS A 25 8.81 -12.31 12.15
N GLN A 26 9.30 -11.14 12.53
CA GLN A 26 8.46 -10.03 12.98
C GLN A 26 7.51 -9.57 11.88
N ILE A 27 8.01 -9.41 10.64
CA ILE A 27 7.16 -9.07 9.48
C ILE A 27 6.06 -10.10 9.28
N MET A 28 6.39 -11.40 9.35
CA MET A 28 5.40 -12.47 9.19
C MET A 28 4.32 -12.43 10.29
N GLN A 29 4.71 -12.21 11.54
CA GLN A 29 3.78 -12.10 12.66
C GLN A 29 2.87 -10.88 12.51
N ALA A 30 3.47 -9.69 12.29
CA ALA A 30 2.77 -8.43 12.11
C ALA A 30 1.83 -8.43 10.88
N SER A 31 2.16 -9.19 9.83
CA SER A 31 1.33 -9.30 8.63
C SER A 31 -0.06 -9.88 8.89
N SER A 32 -0.19 -10.75 9.90
CA SER A 32 -1.50 -11.30 10.31
C SER A 32 -2.43 -10.21 10.84
N HIS A 33 -1.86 -9.15 11.45
CA HIS A 33 -2.57 -8.00 12.02
C HIS A 33 -2.76 -6.85 11.00
N ALA A 34 -2.12 -6.93 9.83
CA ALA A 34 -2.15 -5.92 8.77
C ALA A 34 -3.10 -6.29 7.61
N MET A 35 -3.96 -7.30 7.79
CA MET A 35 -4.97 -7.69 6.79
C MET A 35 -6.19 -6.76 6.76
N SER A 36 -6.38 -5.94 7.80
CA SER A 36 -7.45 -4.95 7.91
C SER A 36 -7.13 -3.66 7.14
N ALA A 37 -8.16 -2.88 6.77
CA ALA A 37 -8.01 -1.64 5.99
C ALA A 37 -7.21 -0.54 6.70
N LEU A 38 -7.10 -0.62 8.03
CA LEU A 38 -6.23 0.21 8.86
C LEU A 38 -5.28 -0.71 9.63
N PRO A 39 -3.95 -0.49 9.59
CA PRO A 39 -3.01 -1.30 10.34
C PRO A 39 -3.22 -1.13 11.85
N GLU A 40 -3.47 -2.24 12.55
CA GLU A 40 -3.61 -2.28 14.00
C GLU A 40 -2.27 -2.00 14.70
N PRO A 41 -2.26 -1.60 15.99
CA PRO A 41 -1.01 -1.37 16.75
C PRO A 41 -0.03 -2.55 16.70
N ASP A 42 -0.55 -3.77 16.61
CA ASP A 42 0.22 -5.02 16.54
C ASP A 42 0.91 -5.25 15.18
N SER A 43 0.72 -4.33 14.22
CA SER A 43 1.46 -4.35 12.96
C SER A 43 2.87 -3.72 13.06
N ARG A 44 3.21 -3.14 14.23
CA ARG A 44 4.52 -2.50 14.49
C ARG A 44 5.64 -3.53 14.62
N LEU A 45 6.82 -3.15 14.16
CA LEU A 45 8.04 -3.95 14.31
C LEU A 45 8.87 -3.43 15.49
N GLU A 46 9.41 -4.34 16.30
CA GLU A 46 10.20 -3.96 17.48
C GLU A 46 11.50 -3.23 17.08
N CYS A 47 12.06 -3.59 15.94
CA CYS A 47 13.27 -3.00 15.37
C CYS A 47 13.03 -1.67 14.64
N GLY A 48 11.79 -1.15 14.65
CA GLY A 48 11.42 0.08 13.96
C GLY A 48 10.66 -0.16 12.66
N GLY A 49 9.70 0.73 12.39
CA GLY A 49 8.76 0.60 11.28
C GLY A 49 7.51 -0.23 11.61
N ARG A 50 6.76 -0.60 10.57
CA ARG A 50 5.53 -1.39 10.68
C ARG A 50 5.14 -2.06 9.35
N VAL A 51 4.36 -3.13 9.44
CA VAL A 51 3.59 -3.65 8.31
C VAL A 51 2.36 -2.77 8.10
N VAL A 52 2.18 -2.27 6.88
CA VAL A 52 1.13 -1.28 6.56
C VAL A 52 -0.01 -1.84 5.70
N SER A 53 0.04 -3.13 5.36
CA SER A 53 -0.34 -3.66 4.05
C SER A 53 -0.12 -5.17 4.02
N CYS A 54 -1.13 -6.04 4.23
CA CYS A 54 -1.06 -7.44 3.80
C CYS A 54 -2.34 -7.83 3.05
N GLN A 55 -2.26 -7.97 1.73
CA GLN A 55 -3.42 -8.23 0.86
C GLN A 55 -3.12 -9.32 -0.15
N HIS A 56 -4.16 -9.88 -0.78
CA HIS A 56 -3.99 -10.87 -1.85
C HIS A 56 -3.10 -10.31 -2.98
N ALA A 57 -2.22 -11.13 -3.55
CA ALA A 57 -1.29 -10.68 -4.59
C ALA A 57 -1.99 -10.12 -5.85
N ASP A 58 -3.21 -10.58 -6.13
CA ASP A 58 -4.03 -10.09 -7.24
C ASP A 58 -4.83 -8.83 -6.88
N SER A 59 -4.47 -8.13 -5.81
CA SER A 59 -5.05 -6.84 -5.45
C SER A 59 -4.17 -5.68 -5.94
N GLN A 60 -4.82 -4.57 -6.26
CA GLN A 60 -4.19 -3.31 -6.63
C GLN A 60 -4.66 -2.23 -5.66
N THR A 61 -3.77 -1.30 -5.32
CA THR A 61 -4.08 -0.24 -4.36
C THR A 61 -3.41 1.05 -4.78
N LEU A 62 -4.19 2.12 -4.82
CA LEU A 62 -3.68 3.49 -4.88
C LEU A 62 -3.65 4.01 -3.44
N ALA A 63 -2.48 4.44 -2.98
CA ALA A 63 -2.28 4.89 -1.61
C ALA A 63 -1.39 6.14 -1.55
N ILE A 64 -1.58 6.91 -0.49
CA ILE A 64 -0.69 8.01 -0.10
C ILE A 64 0.28 7.46 0.93
N VAL A 65 1.58 7.72 0.73
CA VAL A 65 2.62 7.48 1.73
C VAL A 65 3.05 8.84 2.26
N SER A 66 2.77 9.12 3.52
CA SER A 66 3.01 10.44 4.14
C SER A 66 3.67 10.28 5.50
N SER A 67 4.86 10.84 5.69
CA SER A 67 5.66 10.70 6.92
C SER A 67 5.84 9.23 7.33
N TYR A 68 5.01 8.74 8.26
CA TYR A 68 5.02 7.37 8.77
C TYR A 68 3.74 6.61 8.40
N ASP A 69 2.84 7.24 7.66
CA ASP A 69 1.50 6.77 7.33
C ASP A 69 1.39 6.22 5.91
N TYR A 70 0.58 5.16 5.82
CA TYR A 70 0.13 4.56 4.58
C TYR A 70 -1.39 4.66 4.58
N ILE A 71 -1.92 5.43 3.65
CA ILE A 71 -3.34 5.74 3.60
C ILE A 71 -3.86 5.22 2.26
N PRO A 72 -4.58 4.08 2.23
CA PRO A 72 -5.20 3.61 1.01
C PRO A 72 -6.32 4.57 0.58
N VAL A 73 -6.36 4.89 -0.71
CA VAL A 73 -7.35 5.81 -1.31
C VAL A 73 -8.29 5.07 -2.25
N ALA A 74 -7.80 4.04 -2.93
CA ALA A 74 -8.61 3.15 -3.76
C ALA A 74 -8.04 1.74 -3.81
N HIS A 75 -8.92 0.75 -3.97
CA HIS A 75 -8.57 -0.66 -4.11
C HIS A 75 -9.31 -1.28 -5.28
N GLY A 76 -8.67 -2.23 -5.95
CA GLY A 76 -9.38 -3.11 -6.87
C GLY A 76 -8.62 -4.38 -7.16
N HIS A 77 -9.12 -5.14 -8.13
CA HIS A 77 -8.52 -6.40 -8.53
C HIS A 77 -7.61 -6.21 -9.75
N TRP A 78 -6.55 -7.00 -9.80
CA TRP A 78 -5.77 -7.19 -11.00
C TRP A 78 -6.59 -8.00 -12.01
N HIS A 79 -6.47 -7.63 -13.29
CA HIS A 79 -7.12 -8.32 -14.39
C HIS A 79 -6.06 -8.82 -15.39
N PRO A 80 -6.12 -10.09 -15.84
CA PRO A 80 -5.21 -10.61 -16.84
C PRO A 80 -5.20 -9.77 -18.13
N GLY A 81 -4.00 -9.42 -18.60
CA GLY A 81 -3.82 -8.64 -19.83
C GLY A 81 -4.19 -7.14 -19.70
N GLN A 82 -4.53 -6.65 -18.51
CA GLN A 82 -4.81 -5.23 -18.30
C GLN A 82 -3.56 -4.37 -18.54
N GLN A 83 -3.72 -3.31 -19.33
CA GLN A 83 -2.66 -2.32 -19.53
C GLN A 83 -2.47 -1.48 -18.26
N VAL A 84 -1.22 -1.11 -17.98
CA VAL A 84 -0.85 -0.32 -16.80
C VAL A 84 -1.60 1.02 -16.73
N GLU A 85 -1.84 1.66 -17.87
CA GLU A 85 -2.58 2.93 -17.93
C GLU A 85 -4.08 2.75 -17.60
N ASP A 86 -4.70 1.66 -18.06
CA ASP A 86 -6.09 1.35 -17.73
C ASP A 86 -6.26 1.07 -16.24
N MET A 87 -5.29 0.37 -15.64
CA MET A 87 -5.22 0.15 -14.20
C MET A 87 -5.15 1.49 -13.44
N LYS A 88 -4.20 2.37 -13.80
CA LYS A 88 -4.05 3.69 -13.16
C LYS A 88 -5.34 4.50 -13.27
N LEU A 89 -5.93 4.55 -14.46
CA LEU A 89 -7.17 5.29 -14.70
C LEU A 89 -8.33 4.76 -13.87
N ARG A 90 -8.48 3.44 -13.75
CA ARG A 90 -9.51 2.81 -12.90
C ARG A 90 -9.35 3.21 -11.43
N LEU A 91 -8.14 3.06 -10.88
CA LEU A 91 -7.85 3.41 -9.48
C LEU A 91 -8.04 4.91 -9.21
N LEU A 92 -7.70 5.78 -10.16
CA LEU A 92 -7.93 7.22 -10.04
C LEU A 92 -9.42 7.57 -10.05
N LYS A 93 -10.24 6.88 -10.85
CA LYS A 93 -11.70 7.04 -10.83
C LYS A 93 -12.28 6.62 -9.49
N GLU A 94 -11.90 5.43 -9.01
CA GLU A 94 -12.33 4.92 -7.70
C GLU A 94 -11.97 5.89 -6.56
N ALA A 95 -10.74 6.42 -6.58
CA ALA A 95 -10.30 7.41 -5.60
C ALA A 95 -11.10 8.73 -5.69
N ALA A 96 -11.35 9.23 -6.90
CA ALA A 96 -12.15 10.44 -7.09
C ALA A 96 -13.59 10.25 -6.61
N ASP A 97 -14.20 9.13 -6.98
CA ASP A 97 -15.59 8.79 -6.61
C ASP A 97 -15.72 8.64 -5.08
N ALA A 98 -14.76 7.99 -4.42
CA ALA A 98 -14.73 7.85 -2.96
C ALA A 98 -14.63 9.20 -2.23
N LEU A 99 -14.01 10.20 -2.85
CA LEU A 99 -13.88 11.56 -2.34
C LEU A 99 -15.03 12.49 -2.77
N GLY A 100 -16.02 12.00 -3.52
CA GLY A 100 -17.14 12.80 -4.02
C GLY A 100 -16.80 13.71 -5.20
N TYR A 101 -15.73 13.41 -5.92
CA TYR A 101 -15.28 14.16 -7.11
C TYR A 101 -15.46 13.34 -8.39
N ARG A 102 -15.32 14.02 -9.54
CA ARG A 102 -15.29 13.39 -10.87
C ARG A 102 -13.93 13.58 -11.51
N LEU A 103 -13.36 12.51 -12.04
CA LEU A 103 -12.14 12.58 -12.85
C LEU A 103 -12.48 13.08 -14.28
N VAL A 104 -11.85 14.19 -14.70
CA VAL A 104 -12.02 14.78 -16.03
C VAL A 104 -10.69 14.78 -16.77
N LYS A 105 -10.66 14.27 -18.01
CA LYS A 105 -9.46 14.31 -18.86
C LYS A 105 -9.13 15.76 -19.19
N LYS A 106 -7.86 16.15 -19.06
CA LYS A 106 -7.39 17.48 -19.47
C LYS A 106 -7.58 17.65 -20.98
N SER A 107 -8.02 18.84 -21.41
CA SER A 107 -8.02 19.19 -22.83
C SER A 107 -6.58 19.23 -23.32
N GLU A 108 -6.31 18.56 -24.43
CA GLU A 108 -5.06 18.77 -25.16
C GLU A 108 -5.10 20.21 -25.68
N LYS A 109 -4.23 21.09 -25.17
CA LYS A 109 -4.05 22.40 -25.81
C LYS A 109 -3.41 22.12 -27.16
N SER A 110 -4.13 22.35 -28.24
CA SER A 110 -3.53 22.53 -29.56
C SER A 110 -2.48 23.64 -29.41
N SER A 111 -1.21 23.26 -29.51
CA SER A 111 -0.10 24.23 -29.60
C SER A 111 -0.06 24.80 -31.00
#